data_AF-A0A432TGU6-F1
#
_entry.id   AF-A0A432TGU6-F1
#
_cell.length_a   1.000
_cell.length_b   1.000
_cell.length_c   1.000
_cell.angle_alpha   90.00
_cell.angle_beta   90.00
_cell.angle_gamma   90.00
#
_symmetry.space_group_name_H-M   'P 1'
#
loop_
_entity.id
_entity.type
_entity.pdbx_description
1 polymer ?
#
loop_
_entity_poly.entity_id
_entity_poly.type
_entity_poly.pdbx_seq_one_letter_code
_entity_poly.pdbx_strand_id
1 'polypeptide(L)'
;MQHQKSSSVCFLNYLIIALLPTLFFAGILLGFLGIISLKVDTHSVIIIGLIYIIYLLFIQHNANYVICKMRREHHELQQGLQKNIQENSLTIGNQTKATTDIIAYISEYYKTYRNDNFASVAPSFFPMLGILGTFTAIAISMPDFAIKDAEALDSEISLLLSGIGTAFYASIYGIFLSILWNYFEKRGLSKADSDLYHFESTYNKFIWTQSELKRNEHTQNDIRDKKLIDGLKEVFNLEFIQLLNEKHLDNFQTIINETNRNFTSVTKHLQLVSTDLKDTISKIDKSKDALEAKNSIEKNLQHFTQATARLNNSLERFDASLEKSLNMTFNKIDEELGDVIMRLGNFSSTISEQNRVIHESISKYHSQISDKLANN
;
A
#
# COMPACT_ATOMS: atom_id res chain seq x y z
N MET A 1 -24.30 1.82 38.75
CA MET A 1 -23.99 3.08 39.48
C MET A 1 -22.79 3.87 38.95
N GLN A 2 -21.97 3.37 38.00
CA GLN A 2 -20.86 4.15 37.41
C GLN A 2 -21.27 5.12 36.28
N HIS A 3 -22.42 4.92 35.61
CA HIS A 3 -22.87 5.81 34.52
C HIS A 3 -23.25 7.22 34.97
N GLN A 4 -23.71 7.42 36.21
CA GLN A 4 -24.27 8.70 36.67
C GLN A 4 -23.22 9.67 37.23
N LYS A 5 -22.01 9.17 37.57
CA LYS A 5 -20.90 9.99 38.09
C LYS A 5 -20.06 10.62 36.96
N SER A 6 -20.19 10.12 35.73
CA SER A 6 -19.41 10.57 34.56
C SER A 6 -20.05 11.77 33.83
N SER A 7 -21.39 11.85 33.77
CA SER A 7 -22.07 12.96 33.08
C SER A 7 -21.79 14.32 33.72
N SER A 8 -21.62 14.36 35.05
CA SER A 8 -21.34 15.60 35.76
C SER A 8 -19.95 16.16 35.47
N VAL A 9 -18.97 15.31 35.11
CA VAL A 9 -17.55 15.72 34.96
C VAL A 9 -17.31 16.44 33.64
N CYS A 10 -17.98 16.03 32.55
CA CYS A 10 -17.83 16.72 31.26
C CYS A 10 -18.62 18.02 31.20
N PHE A 11 -19.81 18.04 31.81
CA PHE A 11 -20.53 19.28 32.05
C PHE A 11 -19.72 20.23 32.96
N LEU A 12 -19.00 19.69 33.97
CA LEU A 12 -18.09 20.49 34.80
C LEU A 12 -16.96 21.12 33.97
N ASN A 13 -16.38 20.41 33.00
CA ASN A 13 -15.38 21.00 32.11
C ASN A 13 -15.96 22.13 31.24
N TYR A 14 -17.20 21.99 30.75
CA TYR A 14 -17.89 23.10 30.06
C TYR A 14 -18.05 24.31 30.99
N LEU A 15 -18.55 24.07 32.22
CA LEU A 15 -18.73 25.13 33.21
C LEU A 15 -17.41 25.80 33.59
N ILE A 16 -16.31 25.06 33.73
CA ILE A 16 -14.99 25.63 34.05
C ILE A 16 -14.52 26.55 32.92
N ILE A 17 -14.72 26.18 31.65
CA ILE A 17 -14.36 27.02 30.51
C ILE A 17 -15.25 28.27 30.47
N ALA A 18 -16.54 28.12 30.77
CA ALA A 18 -17.50 29.23 30.75
C ALA A 18 -17.43 30.14 31.99
N LEU A 19 -16.89 29.68 33.13
CA LEU A 19 -16.96 30.38 34.42
C LEU A 19 -16.34 31.77 34.38
N LEU A 20 -15.09 31.87 33.96
CA LEU A 20 -14.34 33.13 33.93
C LEU A 20 -14.94 34.15 32.94
N PRO A 21 -15.32 33.77 31.70
CA PRO A 21 -16.06 34.61 30.76
C PRO A 21 -17.41 35.09 31.31
N THR A 22 -18.14 34.21 32.00
CA THR A 22 -19.44 34.53 32.60
C THR A 22 -19.29 35.52 33.75
N LEU A 23 -18.28 35.34 34.61
CA LEU A 23 -18.01 36.24 35.72
C LEU A 23 -17.61 37.63 35.21
N PHE A 24 -16.79 37.70 34.17
CA PHE A 24 -16.46 38.95 33.52
C PHE A 24 -17.71 39.65 32.97
N PHE A 25 -18.57 38.93 32.23
CA PHE A 25 -19.81 39.50 31.69
C PHE A 25 -20.79 39.92 32.79
N ALA A 26 -20.90 39.16 33.88
CA ALA A 26 -21.67 39.55 35.06
C ALA A 26 -21.14 40.85 35.68
N GLY A 27 -19.81 41.04 35.73
CA GLY A 27 -19.20 42.31 36.17
C GLY A 27 -19.62 43.49 35.28
N ILE A 28 -19.64 43.31 33.96
CA ILE A 28 -20.13 44.33 33.02
C ILE A 28 -21.62 44.65 33.26
N LEU A 29 -22.45 43.63 33.50
CA LEU A 29 -23.87 43.82 33.84
C LEU A 29 -24.06 44.56 35.17
N LEU A 30 -23.27 44.25 36.19
CA LEU A 30 -23.32 44.95 37.47
C LEU A 30 -22.89 46.43 37.33
N GLY A 31 -21.94 46.71 36.43
CA GLY A 31 -21.55 48.08 36.08
C GLY A 31 -22.68 48.85 35.40
N PHE A 32 -23.36 48.22 34.44
CA PHE A 32 -24.54 48.78 33.79
C PHE A 32 -25.69 49.07 34.77
N LEU A 33 -25.91 48.20 35.76
CA LEU A 33 -26.90 48.40 36.82
C LEU A 33 -26.48 49.42 37.90
N GLY A 34 -25.27 49.97 37.82
CA GLY A 34 -24.76 50.96 38.77
C GLY A 34 -24.42 50.40 40.16
N ILE A 35 -24.30 49.07 40.29
CA ILE A 35 -23.99 48.41 41.57
C ILE A 35 -22.49 48.56 41.91
N ILE A 36 -21.64 48.59 40.88
CA ILE A 36 -20.19 48.82 40.99
C ILE A 36 -19.82 50.16 40.34
N SER A 37 -18.68 50.75 40.71
CA SER A 37 -18.21 52.06 40.21
C SER A 37 -17.80 52.07 38.71
N LEU A 38 -18.16 51.05 37.94
CA LEU A 38 -17.87 50.90 36.52
C LEU A 38 -19.06 51.42 35.71
N LYS A 39 -18.92 52.55 35.02
CA LYS A 39 -19.95 53.02 34.07
C LYS A 39 -19.86 52.21 32.79
N VAL A 40 -20.98 51.66 32.32
CA VAL A 40 -21.08 50.91 31.07
C VAL A 40 -22.33 51.34 30.32
N ASP A 41 -22.19 51.67 29.03
CA ASP A 41 -23.32 52.05 28.18
C ASP A 41 -24.08 50.83 27.66
N THR A 42 -25.37 51.02 27.35
CA THR A 42 -26.27 49.95 26.89
C THR A 42 -25.73 49.22 25.65
N HIS A 43 -25.20 49.96 24.67
CA HIS A 43 -24.67 49.37 23.44
C HIS A 43 -23.47 48.46 23.70
N SER A 44 -22.59 48.86 24.63
CA SER A 44 -21.42 48.07 25.04
C SER A 44 -21.84 46.77 25.71
N VAL A 45 -22.87 46.78 26.56
CA VAL A 45 -23.43 45.56 27.18
C VAL A 45 -23.97 44.59 26.11
N ILE A 46 -24.73 45.10 25.15
CA ILE A 46 -25.32 44.27 24.08
C ILE A 46 -24.22 43.63 23.22
N ILE A 47 -23.21 44.40 22.83
CA ILE A 47 -22.09 43.93 22.00
C ILE A 47 -21.28 42.86 22.75
N ILE A 48 -20.92 43.12 24.01
CA ILE A 48 -20.18 42.14 24.84
C ILE A 48 -21.03 40.88 25.07
N GLY A 49 -22.35 41.04 25.28
CA GLY A 49 -23.28 39.93 25.43
C GLY A 49 -23.35 39.06 24.17
N LEU A 50 -23.35 39.67 22.98
CA LEU A 50 -23.29 38.94 21.71
C LEU A 50 -21.98 38.15 21.59
N ILE A 51 -20.84 38.78 21.88
CA ILE A 51 -19.52 38.12 21.88
C ILE A 51 -19.52 36.93 22.86
N TYR A 52 -20.10 37.09 24.05
CA TYR A 52 -20.23 36.04 25.05
C TYR A 52 -21.07 34.86 24.56
N ILE A 53 -22.23 35.12 23.95
CA ILE A 53 -23.08 34.05 23.39
C ILE A 53 -22.33 33.28 22.30
N ILE A 54 -21.63 33.97 21.40
CA ILE A 54 -20.78 33.32 20.39
C ILE A 54 -19.71 32.46 21.06
N TYR A 55 -19.05 32.97 22.10
CA TYR A 55 -18.05 32.19 22.85
C TYR A 55 -18.63 30.89 23.41
N LEU A 56 -19.81 30.93 24.02
CA LEU A 56 -20.49 29.74 24.56
C LEU A 56 -20.76 28.66 23.50
N LEU A 57 -21.10 29.08 22.27
CA LEU A 57 -21.29 28.17 21.13
C LEU A 57 -19.96 27.54 20.70
N PHE A 58 -18.85 28.25 20.81
CA PHE A 58 -17.53 27.73 20.46
C PHE A 58 -16.98 26.72 21.46
N ILE A 59 -17.38 26.76 22.75
CA ILE A 59 -16.86 25.86 23.80
C ILE A 59 -17.01 24.37 23.40
N GLN A 60 -18.06 24.01 22.67
CA GLN A 60 -18.28 22.62 22.23
C GLN A 60 -17.14 22.07 21.35
N HIS A 61 -16.39 22.95 20.68
CA HIS A 61 -15.27 22.59 19.81
C HIS A 61 -13.92 22.63 20.52
N ASN A 62 -13.87 23.07 21.78
CA ASN A 62 -12.62 23.17 22.53
C ASN A 62 -12.08 21.78 22.90
N ALA A 63 -10.78 21.56 22.69
CA ALA A 63 -10.15 20.27 22.89
C ALA A 63 -10.35 19.71 24.31
N ASN A 64 -10.35 20.55 25.35
CA ASN A 64 -10.50 20.10 26.73
C ASN A 64 -11.92 19.58 27.04
N TYR A 65 -12.94 20.14 26.39
CA TYR A 65 -14.32 19.64 26.49
C TYR A 65 -14.49 18.34 25.68
N VAL A 66 -14.02 18.34 24.43
CA VAL A 66 -14.09 17.20 23.50
C VAL A 66 -13.47 15.95 24.11
N ILE A 67 -12.28 16.04 24.71
CA ILE A 67 -11.59 14.87 25.28
C ILE A 67 -12.38 14.25 26.42
N CYS A 68 -13.07 15.06 27.22
CA CYS A 68 -13.95 14.49 28.23
C CYS A 68 -15.09 13.69 27.60
N LYS A 69 -15.70 14.23 26.54
CA LYS A 69 -16.75 13.55 25.79
C LYS A 69 -16.24 12.25 25.16
N MET A 70 -15.06 12.28 24.54
CA MET A 70 -14.40 11.10 23.97
C MET A 70 -14.09 10.04 25.05
N ARG A 71 -13.54 10.44 26.21
CA ARG A 71 -13.27 9.54 27.34
C ARG A 71 -14.53 8.90 27.92
N ARG A 72 -15.68 9.56 27.81
CA ARG A 72 -16.96 8.97 28.22
C ARG A 72 -17.32 7.77 27.34
N GLU A 73 -17.04 7.87 26.05
CA GLU A 73 -17.29 6.84 25.04
C GLU A 73 -16.03 5.97 24.80
N HIS A 74 -15.13 5.91 25.79
CA HIS A 74 -13.90 5.13 25.72
C HIS A 74 -14.14 3.64 25.44
N HIS A 75 -15.27 3.10 25.92
CA HIS A 75 -15.61 1.70 25.65
C HIS A 75 -15.92 1.44 24.17
N GLU A 76 -16.64 2.37 23.51
CA GLU A 76 -16.93 2.27 22.08
C GLU A 76 -15.64 2.40 21.25
N LEU A 77 -14.76 3.33 21.63
CA LEU A 77 -13.43 3.45 21.03
C LEU A 77 -12.61 2.16 21.18
N GLN A 78 -12.58 1.56 22.38
CA GLN A 78 -11.85 0.32 22.62
C GLN A 78 -12.42 -0.86 21.83
N GLN A 79 -13.75 -1.02 21.81
CA GLN A 79 -14.42 -2.07 21.03
C GLN A 79 -14.19 -1.89 19.53
N GLY A 80 -14.32 -0.66 19.03
CA GLY A 80 -14.07 -0.32 17.63
C GLY A 80 -12.62 -0.58 17.22
N LEU A 81 -11.66 -0.20 18.06
CA LEU A 81 -10.24 -0.46 17.82
C LEU A 81 -9.94 -1.97 17.85
N GLN A 82 -10.49 -2.72 18.81
CA GLN A 82 -10.33 -4.18 18.86
C GLN A 82 -10.90 -4.87 17.62
N LYS A 83 -12.09 -4.44 17.17
CA LYS A 83 -12.71 -4.93 15.94
C LYS A 83 -11.83 -4.63 14.72
N ASN A 84 -11.32 -3.40 14.61
CA ASN A 84 -10.43 -3.02 13.51
C ASN A 84 -9.12 -3.82 13.51
N ILE A 85 -8.54 -4.09 14.70
CA ILE A 85 -7.35 -4.95 14.85
C ILE A 85 -7.66 -6.38 14.39
N GLN A 86 -8.83 -6.93 14.72
CA GLN A 86 -9.21 -8.27 14.28
C GLN A 86 -9.42 -8.34 12.76
N GLU A 87 -10.12 -7.36 12.18
CA GLU A 87 -10.40 -7.29 10.74
C GLU A 87 -9.13 -7.12 9.90
N ASN A 88 -8.13 -6.42 10.42
CA ASN A 88 -6.84 -6.19 9.76
C ASN A 88 -5.74 -7.12 10.27
N SER A 89 -6.10 -8.24 10.91
CA SER A 89 -5.15 -9.22 11.41
C SER A 89 -4.56 -10.06 10.28
N LEU A 90 -3.23 -10.21 10.30
CA LEU A 90 -2.45 -10.99 9.36
C LEU A 90 -1.61 -12.00 10.13
N THR A 91 -1.79 -13.29 9.80
CA THR A 91 -0.96 -14.36 10.34
C THR A 91 0.26 -14.58 9.46
N ILE A 92 1.45 -14.37 10.02
CA ILE A 92 2.72 -14.71 9.37
C ILE A 92 3.46 -15.71 10.26
N GLY A 93 3.70 -16.92 9.74
CA GLY A 93 4.27 -18.02 10.53
C GLY A 93 3.35 -18.40 11.69
N ASN A 94 3.84 -18.30 12.93
CA ASN A 94 3.07 -18.62 14.14
C ASN A 94 2.52 -17.38 14.87
N GLN A 95 2.66 -16.19 14.30
CA GLN A 95 2.21 -14.95 14.93
C GLN A 95 1.06 -14.33 14.14
N THR A 96 0.03 -13.89 14.86
CA THR A 96 -1.09 -13.12 14.31
C THR A 96 -1.06 -11.74 14.94
N LYS A 97 -0.83 -10.72 14.12
CA LYS A 97 -0.89 -9.30 14.52
C LYS A 97 -1.58 -8.50 13.43
N ALA A 98 -2.06 -7.31 13.74
CA ALA A 98 -2.74 -6.44 12.78
C ALA A 98 -1.81 -5.47 12.08
N THR A 99 -2.21 -5.00 10.89
CA THR A 99 -1.52 -3.92 10.15
C THR A 99 -2.15 -2.55 10.41
N THR A 100 -3.09 -2.46 11.35
CA THR A 100 -3.78 -1.23 11.73
C THR A 100 -2.81 -0.15 12.21
N ASP A 101 -2.95 1.06 11.67
CA ASP A 101 -2.35 2.27 12.21
C ASP A 101 -3.23 2.81 13.35
N ILE A 102 -2.81 2.54 14.60
CA ILE A 102 -3.52 2.96 15.82
C ILE A 102 -3.64 4.50 15.88
N ILE A 103 -2.60 5.22 15.47
CA ILE A 103 -2.57 6.67 15.56
C ILE A 103 -3.58 7.26 14.59
N ALA A 104 -3.57 6.79 13.35
CA ALA A 104 -4.52 7.23 12.34
C ALA A 104 -5.97 6.91 12.76
N TYR A 105 -6.23 5.72 13.30
CA TYR A 105 -7.56 5.32 13.75
C TYR A 105 -8.10 6.24 14.87
N ILE A 106 -7.30 6.48 15.91
CA ILE A 106 -7.72 7.32 17.04
C ILE A 106 -7.87 8.78 16.62
N SER A 107 -6.99 9.26 15.73
CA SER A 107 -7.09 10.61 15.16
C SER A 107 -8.39 10.79 14.38
N GLU A 108 -8.78 9.81 13.56
CA GLU A 108 -10.03 9.85 12.82
C GLU A 108 -11.25 9.77 13.75
N TYR A 109 -11.18 8.95 14.79
CA TYR A 109 -12.20 8.90 15.83
C TYR A 109 -12.34 10.26 16.56
N TYR A 110 -11.24 10.95 16.83
CA TYR A 110 -11.24 12.25 17.49
C TYR A 110 -11.97 13.32 16.66
N LYS A 111 -11.83 13.29 15.32
CA LYS A 111 -12.51 14.23 14.41
C LYS A 111 -14.02 14.11 14.41
N THR A 112 -14.59 12.96 14.81
CA THR A 112 -16.07 12.83 14.90
C THR A 112 -16.66 13.66 16.02
N TYR A 113 -15.87 14.01 17.04
CA TYR A 113 -16.31 14.81 18.19
C TYR A 113 -15.90 16.28 18.11
N ARG A 114 -14.94 16.62 17.25
CA ARG A 114 -14.37 17.96 17.16
C ARG A 114 -14.26 18.46 15.73
N ASN A 115 -14.66 19.71 15.55
CA ASN A 115 -14.39 20.44 14.32
C ASN A 115 -13.15 21.32 14.50
N ASP A 116 -12.02 20.88 13.96
CA ASP A 116 -10.74 21.59 14.06
C ASP A 116 -10.76 22.94 13.33
N ASN A 117 -11.61 23.11 12.30
CA ASN A 117 -11.73 24.38 11.59
C ASN A 117 -12.32 25.47 12.49
N PHE A 118 -13.34 25.14 13.29
CA PHE A 118 -13.89 26.08 14.27
C PHE A 118 -12.90 26.33 15.41
N ALA A 119 -12.27 25.27 15.93
CA ALA A 119 -11.37 25.38 17.07
C ALA A 119 -10.09 26.20 16.76
N SER A 120 -9.58 26.10 15.53
CA SER A 120 -8.37 26.80 15.08
C SER A 120 -8.58 28.28 14.80
N VAL A 121 -9.81 28.70 14.45
CA VAL A 121 -10.15 30.11 14.16
C VAL A 121 -10.46 30.91 15.43
N ALA A 122 -10.96 30.26 16.49
CA ALA A 122 -11.33 30.91 17.75
C ALA A 122 -10.27 31.86 18.36
N PRO A 123 -8.97 31.52 18.43
CA PRO A 123 -7.95 32.40 19.01
C PRO A 123 -7.84 33.76 18.31
N SER A 124 -8.02 33.82 17.00
CA SER A 124 -7.93 35.06 16.21
C SER A 124 -9.30 35.72 16.06
N PHE A 125 -10.37 34.95 16.09
CA PHE A 125 -11.74 35.42 15.91
C PHE A 125 -12.26 36.27 17.08
N PHE A 126 -12.03 35.87 18.34
CA PHE A 126 -12.54 36.64 19.49
C PHE A 126 -11.92 38.05 19.60
N PRO A 127 -10.60 38.24 19.41
CA PRO A 127 -10.02 39.58 19.36
C PRO A 127 -10.58 40.41 18.21
N MET A 128 -10.79 39.83 17.02
CA MET A 128 -11.41 40.52 15.89
C MET A 128 -12.85 40.96 16.21
N LEU A 129 -13.65 40.10 16.83
CA LEU A 129 -14.99 40.47 17.31
C LEU A 129 -14.95 41.58 18.35
N GLY A 130 -13.94 41.57 19.24
CA GLY A 130 -13.74 42.65 20.22
C GLY A 130 -13.40 43.99 19.56
N ILE A 131 -12.51 43.98 18.56
CA ILE A 131 -12.15 45.17 17.77
C ILE A 131 -13.37 45.69 17.00
N LEU A 132 -14.09 44.80 16.29
CA LEU A 132 -15.32 45.15 15.57
C LEU A 132 -16.37 45.74 16.51
N GLY A 133 -16.55 45.13 17.68
CA GLY A 133 -17.46 45.60 18.71
C GLY A 133 -17.07 46.97 19.24
N THR A 134 -15.78 47.23 19.42
CA THR A 134 -15.27 48.55 19.85
C THR A 134 -15.57 49.62 18.81
N PHE A 135 -15.29 49.36 17.54
CA PHE A 135 -15.62 50.31 16.47
C PHE A 135 -17.13 50.55 16.34
N THR A 136 -17.93 49.49 16.49
CA THR A 136 -19.39 49.59 16.44
C THR A 136 -19.93 50.43 17.61
N ALA A 137 -19.42 50.22 18.83
CA ALA A 137 -19.79 50.99 20.00
C ALA A 137 -19.41 52.47 19.87
N ILE A 138 -18.19 52.76 19.39
CA ILE A 138 -17.75 54.15 19.14
C ILE A 138 -18.63 54.81 18.07
N ALA A 139 -18.95 54.12 16.98
CA ALA A 139 -19.78 54.66 15.91
C ALA A 139 -21.19 55.02 16.39
N ILE A 140 -21.76 54.23 17.31
CA ILE A 140 -23.09 54.50 17.89
C ILE A 140 -23.01 55.64 18.91
N SER A 141 -21.93 55.73 19.68
CA SER A 141 -21.74 56.76 20.71
C SER A 141 -21.25 58.11 20.18
N MET A 142 -21.04 58.25 18.87
CA MET A 142 -20.59 59.50 18.25
C MET A 142 -21.75 60.51 18.20
N PRO A 143 -21.67 61.65 18.93
CA PRO A 143 -22.70 62.67 18.89
C PRO A 143 -22.63 63.49 17.59
N ASP A 144 -23.74 64.12 17.22
CA ASP A 144 -23.80 65.06 16.09
C ASP A 144 -23.42 66.47 16.56
N PHE A 145 -22.21 66.91 16.22
CA PHE A 145 -21.63 68.18 16.68
C PHE A 145 -22.26 69.46 16.08
N ALA A 146 -23.54 69.42 15.72
CA ALA A 146 -24.27 70.50 15.07
C ALA A 146 -24.75 71.60 16.05
N ILE A 147 -24.00 71.92 17.11
CA ILE A 147 -24.46 72.80 18.19
C ILE A 147 -23.75 74.17 18.21
N LYS A 148 -24.53 75.24 18.46
CA LYS A 148 -24.12 76.66 18.46
C LYS A 148 -23.70 77.21 19.84
N ASP A 149 -23.92 76.45 20.92
CA ASP A 149 -23.72 76.87 22.32
C ASP A 149 -22.58 76.11 23.01
N ALA A 150 -21.72 76.82 23.74
CA ALA A 150 -20.49 76.27 24.33
C ALA A 150 -20.73 75.26 25.47
N GLU A 151 -21.82 75.39 26.24
CA GLU A 151 -22.16 74.45 27.33
C GLU A 151 -22.66 73.10 26.81
N ALA A 152 -23.38 73.11 25.69
CA ALA A 152 -23.86 71.89 25.04
C ALA A 152 -22.70 71.10 24.42
N LEU A 153 -21.69 71.79 23.90
CA LEU A 153 -20.47 71.16 23.38
C LEU A 153 -19.69 70.39 24.46
N ASP A 154 -19.58 70.94 25.68
CA ASP A 154 -18.87 70.27 26.78
C ASP A 154 -19.60 68.98 27.24
N SER A 155 -20.93 69.04 27.30
CA SER A 155 -21.75 67.85 27.58
C SER A 155 -21.61 66.76 26.51
N GLU A 156 -21.54 67.13 25.23
CA GLU A 156 -21.35 66.18 24.12
C GLU A 156 -19.96 65.56 24.11
N ILE A 157 -18.91 66.35 24.40
CA ILE A 157 -17.55 65.85 24.53
C ILE A 157 -17.45 64.87 25.70
N SER A 158 -18.07 65.18 26.84
CA SER A 158 -18.10 64.30 28.02
C SER A 158 -18.83 62.98 27.73
N LEU A 159 -19.95 63.04 27.00
CA LEU A 159 -20.69 61.86 26.54
C LEU A 159 -19.85 61.00 25.60
N LEU A 160 -19.18 61.61 24.61
CA LEU A 160 -18.27 60.91 23.69
C LEU A 160 -17.13 60.23 24.46
N LEU A 161 -16.49 60.95 25.40
CA LEU A 161 -15.36 60.42 26.17
C LEU A 161 -15.78 59.23 27.04
N SER A 162 -16.98 59.30 27.64
CA SER A 162 -17.57 58.17 28.36
C SER A 162 -17.85 56.99 27.42
N GLY A 163 -18.46 57.24 26.26
CA GLY A 163 -18.80 56.23 25.26
C GLY A 163 -17.57 55.49 24.69
N ILE A 164 -16.48 56.22 24.47
CA ILE A 164 -15.20 55.64 24.05
C ILE A 164 -14.65 54.72 25.14
N GLY A 165 -14.70 55.15 26.41
CA GLY A 165 -14.22 54.35 27.53
C GLY A 165 -14.92 53.00 27.67
N THR A 166 -16.26 52.97 27.51
CA THR A 166 -17.03 51.74 27.60
C THR A 166 -16.87 50.83 26.38
N ALA A 167 -16.64 51.41 25.20
CA ALA A 167 -16.40 50.66 23.96
C ALA A 167 -15.16 49.76 24.05
N PHE A 168 -14.10 50.22 24.73
CA PHE A 168 -12.86 49.43 24.90
C PHE A 168 -13.06 48.12 25.67
N TYR A 169 -14.11 48.00 26.50
CA TYR A 169 -14.41 46.76 27.21
C TYR A 169 -14.69 45.59 26.26
N ALA A 170 -15.23 45.86 25.05
CA ALA A 170 -15.42 44.82 24.03
C ALA A 170 -14.09 44.24 23.52
N SER A 171 -13.09 45.09 23.25
CA SER A 171 -11.74 44.65 22.86
C SER A 171 -11.02 43.88 23.97
N ILE A 172 -11.07 44.40 25.20
CA ILE A 172 -10.48 43.72 26.37
C ILE A 172 -11.08 42.33 26.53
N TYR A 173 -12.40 42.22 26.40
CA TYR A 173 -13.09 40.95 26.50
C TYR A 173 -12.70 39.99 25.38
N GLY A 174 -12.66 40.43 24.12
CA GLY A 174 -12.23 39.61 22.98
C GLY A 174 -10.81 39.03 23.15
N ILE A 175 -9.87 39.85 23.62
CA ILE A 175 -8.50 39.40 23.91
C ILE A 175 -8.49 38.41 25.08
N PHE A 176 -9.21 38.71 26.15
CA PHE A 176 -9.34 37.82 27.31
C PHE A 176 -9.87 36.43 26.92
N LEU A 177 -10.93 36.39 26.10
CA LEU A 177 -11.50 35.14 25.59
C LEU A 177 -10.50 34.34 24.74
N SER A 178 -9.68 35.01 23.93
CA SER A 178 -8.62 34.35 23.14
C SER A 178 -7.56 33.69 24.01
N ILE A 179 -7.08 34.40 25.02
CA ILE A 179 -6.09 33.86 25.97
C ILE A 179 -6.66 32.65 26.69
N LEU A 180 -7.88 32.78 27.19
CA LEU A 180 -8.55 31.70 27.90
C LEU A 180 -8.81 30.49 27.00
N TRP A 181 -9.27 30.73 25.77
CA TRP A 181 -9.45 29.71 24.76
C TRP A 181 -8.15 28.93 24.53
N ASN A 182 -7.05 29.63 24.25
CA ASN A 182 -5.75 29.02 24.01
C ASN A 182 -5.27 28.17 25.18
N TYR A 183 -5.45 28.64 26.42
CA TYR A 183 -5.09 27.88 27.61
C TYR A 183 -5.82 26.53 27.66
N PHE A 184 -7.15 26.53 27.53
CA PHE A 184 -7.93 25.30 27.59
C PHE A 184 -7.71 24.42 26.36
N GLU A 185 -7.51 25.02 25.19
CA GLU A 185 -7.22 24.30 23.96
C GLU A 185 -5.91 23.51 24.05
N LYS A 186 -4.81 24.16 24.47
CA LYS A 186 -3.51 23.49 24.65
C LYS A 186 -3.54 22.45 25.75
N ARG A 187 -4.24 22.73 26.86
CA ARG A 187 -4.44 21.76 27.95
C ARG A 187 -5.25 20.55 27.49
N GLY A 188 -6.24 20.76 26.61
CA GLY A 188 -6.99 19.70 25.96
C GLY A 188 -6.07 18.84 25.11
N LEU A 189 -5.47 19.41 24.07
CA LEU A 189 -4.57 18.70 23.15
C LEU A 189 -3.52 17.85 23.88
N SER A 190 -2.88 18.39 24.91
CA SER A 190 -1.90 17.63 25.71
C SER A 190 -2.49 16.38 26.39
N LYS A 191 -3.75 16.41 26.83
CA LYS A 191 -4.45 15.22 27.34
C LYS A 191 -4.75 14.22 26.23
N ALA A 192 -5.10 14.68 25.02
CA ALA A 192 -5.34 13.79 23.88
C ALA A 192 -4.06 13.08 23.46
N ASP A 193 -2.94 13.80 23.39
CA ASP A 193 -1.63 13.22 23.08
C ASP A 193 -1.23 12.17 24.13
N SER A 194 -1.47 12.45 25.41
CA SER A 194 -1.21 11.49 26.49
C SER A 194 -2.09 10.25 26.37
N ASP A 195 -3.39 10.41 26.08
CA ASP A 195 -4.30 9.28 25.90
C ASP A 195 -3.90 8.45 24.67
N LEU A 196 -3.58 9.11 23.56
CA LEU A 196 -3.10 8.48 22.32
C LEU A 196 -1.86 7.63 22.57
N TYR A 197 -0.88 8.16 23.31
CA TYR A 197 0.33 7.41 23.69
C TYR A 197 0.02 6.20 24.57
N HIS A 198 -0.93 6.32 25.52
CA HIS A 198 -1.39 5.20 26.33
C HIS A 198 -2.08 4.12 25.50
N PHE A 199 -2.90 4.50 24.52
CA PHE A 199 -3.51 3.56 23.60
C PHE A 199 -2.46 2.88 22.72
N GLU A 200 -1.60 3.65 22.07
CA GLU A 200 -0.53 3.13 21.22
C GLU A 200 0.32 2.11 22.00
N SER A 201 0.84 2.46 23.16
CA SER A 201 1.67 1.56 23.98
C SER A 201 0.94 0.29 24.45
N THR A 202 -0.37 0.36 24.68
CA THR A 202 -1.19 -0.80 25.07
C THR A 202 -1.37 -1.77 23.91
N TYR A 203 -1.63 -1.25 22.71
CA TYR A 203 -1.99 -2.06 21.54
C TYR A 203 -0.81 -2.39 20.62
N ASN A 204 0.34 -1.71 20.74
CA ASN A 204 1.52 -1.91 19.88
C ASN A 204 2.00 -3.38 19.83
N LYS A 205 1.81 -4.14 20.91
CA LYS A 205 2.16 -5.58 20.94
C LYS A 205 1.35 -6.43 19.95
N PHE A 206 0.15 -5.98 19.60
CA PHE A 206 -0.77 -6.64 18.67
C PHE A 206 -0.66 -6.12 17.24
N ILE A 207 0.24 -5.17 16.97
CA ILE A 207 0.44 -4.56 15.65
C ILE A 207 1.77 -5.01 15.06
N TRP A 208 1.78 -5.27 13.75
CA TRP A 208 3.00 -5.50 13.00
C TRP A 208 3.78 -4.20 12.82
N THR A 209 5.03 -4.18 13.28
CA THR A 209 5.93 -3.07 12.94
C THR A 209 6.43 -3.21 11.51
N GLN A 210 6.75 -2.08 10.86
CA GLN A 210 7.29 -2.08 9.48
C GLN A 210 8.57 -2.91 9.34
N SER A 211 9.41 -2.93 10.40
CA SER A 211 10.61 -3.75 10.45
C SER A 211 10.29 -5.25 10.54
N GLU A 212 9.26 -5.64 11.31
CA GLU A 212 8.81 -7.03 11.37
C GLU A 212 8.24 -7.51 10.04
N LEU A 213 7.43 -6.70 9.36
CA LEU A 213 6.88 -7.04 8.04
C LEU A 213 7.99 -7.24 7.00
N LYS A 214 8.93 -6.30 6.90
CA LYS A 214 10.08 -6.41 5.99
C LYS A 214 10.95 -7.63 6.30
N ARG A 215 11.21 -7.91 7.58
CA ARG A 215 11.98 -9.10 7.99
C ARG A 215 11.27 -10.38 7.58
N ASN A 216 9.96 -10.45 7.78
CA ASN A 216 9.15 -11.59 7.39
C ASN A 216 9.11 -11.79 5.87
N GLU A 217 9.02 -10.70 5.10
CA GLU A 217 9.11 -10.72 3.63
C GLU A 217 10.46 -11.28 3.16
N HIS A 218 11.57 -10.76 3.70
CA HIS A 218 12.91 -11.29 3.39
C HIS A 218 13.03 -12.77 3.75
N THR A 219 12.54 -13.18 4.92
CA THR A 219 12.58 -14.58 5.35
C THR A 219 11.78 -15.49 4.41
N GLN A 220 10.61 -15.04 3.94
CA GLN A 220 9.81 -15.80 2.97
C GLN A 220 10.49 -15.91 1.61
N ASN A 221 11.12 -14.82 1.13
CA ASN A 221 11.91 -14.86 -0.10
C ASN A 221 13.08 -15.84 0.02
N ASP A 222 13.82 -15.82 1.13
CA ASP A 222 14.92 -16.77 1.37
C ASP A 222 14.44 -18.23 1.40
N ILE A 223 13.27 -18.50 2.00
CA ILE A 223 12.66 -19.85 2.01
C ILE A 223 12.25 -20.27 0.60
N ARG A 224 11.64 -19.36 -0.17
CA ARG A 224 11.25 -19.63 -1.56
C ARG A 224 12.47 -19.95 -2.40
N ASP A 225 13.51 -19.14 -2.29
CA ASP A 225 14.73 -19.29 -3.06
C ASP A 225 15.45 -20.60 -2.69
N LYS A 226 15.48 -20.98 -1.40
CA LYS A 226 15.95 -22.30 -0.96
C LYS A 226 15.14 -23.46 -1.54
N LYS A 227 13.81 -23.42 -1.48
CA LYS A 227 12.95 -24.45 -2.08
C LYS A 227 13.18 -24.58 -3.58
N LEU A 228 13.41 -23.46 -4.27
CA LEU A 228 13.73 -23.42 -5.69
C LEU A 228 15.07 -24.11 -5.96
N ILE A 229 16.10 -23.79 -5.17
CA ILE A 229 17.42 -24.44 -5.25
C ILE A 229 17.33 -25.95 -4.96
N ASP A 230 16.58 -26.35 -3.94
CA ASP A 230 16.43 -27.75 -3.57
C ASP A 230 15.66 -28.53 -4.65
N GLY A 231 14.59 -27.96 -5.21
CA GLY A 231 13.89 -28.54 -6.36
C GLY A 231 14.77 -28.65 -7.60
N LEU A 232 15.61 -27.65 -7.87
CA LEU A 232 16.61 -27.73 -8.94
C LEU A 232 17.62 -28.85 -8.68
N LYS A 233 18.11 -29.04 -7.45
CA LYS A 233 19.02 -30.15 -7.11
C LYS A 233 18.38 -31.52 -7.29
N GLU A 234 17.09 -31.65 -6.99
CA GLU A 234 16.35 -32.90 -7.16
C GLU A 234 16.18 -33.27 -8.63
N VAL A 235 15.86 -32.28 -9.49
CA VAL A 235 15.74 -32.46 -10.95
C VAL A 235 17.10 -32.67 -11.62
N PHE A 236 18.10 -31.85 -11.26
CA PHE A 236 19.47 -31.94 -11.77
C PHE A 236 20.36 -32.80 -10.87
N ASN A 237 19.84 -33.93 -10.41
CA ASN A 237 20.61 -34.85 -9.60
C ASN A 237 21.66 -35.60 -10.45
N LEU A 238 22.62 -36.25 -9.78
CA LEU A 238 23.70 -36.99 -10.45
C LEU A 238 23.17 -38.12 -11.35
N GLU A 239 22.03 -38.71 -11.00
CA GLU A 239 21.39 -39.79 -11.76
C GLU A 239 20.83 -39.27 -13.09
N PHE A 240 20.20 -38.08 -13.10
CA PHE A 240 19.78 -37.40 -14.32
C PHE A 240 20.98 -37.06 -15.20
N ILE A 241 22.07 -36.55 -14.62
CA ILE A 241 23.30 -36.24 -15.36
C ILE A 241 23.94 -37.53 -15.94
N GLN A 242 23.95 -38.62 -15.18
CA GLN A 242 24.43 -39.93 -15.64
C GLN A 242 23.57 -40.48 -16.77
N LEU A 243 22.24 -40.47 -16.61
CA LEU A 243 21.29 -40.92 -17.63
C LEU A 243 21.43 -40.11 -18.93
N LEU A 244 21.60 -38.79 -18.82
CA LEU A 244 21.82 -37.91 -19.96
C LEU A 244 23.12 -38.27 -20.69
N ASN A 245 24.21 -38.43 -19.94
CA ASN A 245 25.52 -38.82 -20.50
C ASN A 245 25.47 -40.22 -21.12
N GLU A 246 24.85 -41.20 -20.48
CA GLU A 246 24.71 -42.56 -21.00
C GLU A 246 23.90 -42.59 -22.29
N LYS A 247 22.74 -41.91 -22.33
CA LYS A 247 21.94 -41.84 -23.56
C LYS A 247 22.63 -41.11 -24.69
N HIS A 248 23.36 -40.03 -24.41
CA HIS A 248 24.15 -39.34 -25.43
C HIS A 248 25.27 -40.24 -25.97
N LEU A 249 26.01 -40.92 -25.09
CA LEU A 249 27.10 -41.82 -25.48
C LEU A 249 26.60 -43.02 -26.29
N ASP A 250 25.46 -43.62 -25.93
CA ASP A 250 24.87 -44.76 -26.66
C ASP A 250 24.43 -44.37 -28.09
N ASN A 251 23.79 -43.20 -28.23
CA ASN A 251 23.45 -42.65 -29.53
C ASN A 251 24.70 -42.35 -30.38
N PHE A 252 25.74 -41.75 -29.79
CA PHE A 252 27.01 -41.51 -30.48
C PHE A 252 27.70 -42.80 -30.90
N GLN A 253 27.72 -43.81 -30.03
CA GLN A 253 28.29 -45.13 -30.31
C GLN A 253 27.59 -45.80 -31.50
N THR A 254 26.25 -45.71 -31.54
CA THR A 254 25.43 -46.25 -32.64
C THR A 254 25.78 -45.57 -33.98
N ILE A 255 25.86 -44.24 -33.99
CA ILE A 255 26.24 -43.46 -35.18
C ILE A 255 27.65 -43.83 -35.65
N ILE A 256 28.63 -43.91 -34.74
CA ILE A 256 30.01 -44.28 -35.08
C ILE A 256 30.11 -45.69 -35.64
N ASN A 257 29.38 -46.65 -35.06
CA ASN A 257 29.38 -48.03 -35.53
C ASN A 257 28.76 -48.18 -36.93
N GLU A 258 27.64 -47.52 -37.20
CA GLU A 258 27.04 -47.51 -38.54
C GLU A 258 27.95 -46.81 -39.56
N THR A 259 28.55 -45.68 -39.18
CA THR A 259 29.50 -44.94 -40.01
C THR A 259 30.73 -45.78 -40.35
N ASN A 260 31.34 -46.45 -39.36
CA ASN A 260 32.49 -47.32 -39.58
C ASN A 260 32.16 -48.53 -40.48
N ARG A 261 30.98 -49.12 -40.34
CA ARG A 261 30.54 -50.21 -41.23
C ARG A 261 30.40 -49.73 -42.67
N ASN A 262 29.83 -48.55 -42.86
CA ASN A 262 29.68 -47.93 -44.18
C ASN A 262 31.05 -47.59 -44.79
N PHE A 263 31.96 -46.95 -44.05
CA PHE A 263 33.32 -46.66 -44.53
C PHE A 263 34.13 -47.91 -44.86
N THR A 264 33.98 -48.98 -44.07
CA THR A 264 34.64 -50.26 -44.35
C THR A 264 34.12 -50.88 -45.64
N SER A 265 32.80 -50.82 -45.86
CA SER A 265 32.17 -51.30 -47.09
C SER A 265 32.64 -50.53 -48.33
N VAL A 266 32.70 -49.19 -48.23
CA VAL A 266 33.22 -48.31 -49.29
C VAL A 266 34.69 -48.59 -49.57
N THR A 267 35.53 -48.68 -48.54
CA THR A 267 36.96 -48.98 -48.67
C THR A 267 37.19 -50.32 -49.38
N LYS A 268 36.43 -51.36 -49.02
CA LYS A 268 36.51 -52.68 -49.67
C LYS A 268 36.13 -52.61 -51.14
N HIS A 269 35.08 -51.86 -51.49
CA HIS A 269 34.68 -51.69 -52.88
C HIS A 269 35.69 -50.86 -53.69
N LEU A 270 36.28 -49.81 -53.11
CA LEU A 270 37.34 -49.04 -53.75
C LEU A 270 38.61 -49.87 -54.00
N GLN A 271 38.97 -50.75 -53.06
CA GLN A 271 40.07 -51.69 -53.25
C GLN A 271 39.80 -52.66 -54.40
N LEU A 272 38.60 -53.23 -54.48
CA LEU A 272 38.22 -54.10 -55.59
C LEU A 272 38.29 -53.37 -56.94
N VAL A 273 37.76 -52.15 -57.03
CA VAL A 273 37.84 -51.33 -58.24
C VAL A 273 39.28 -50.99 -58.60
N SER A 274 40.14 -50.68 -57.61
CA SER A 274 41.55 -50.40 -57.82
C SER A 274 42.31 -51.62 -58.35
N THR A 275 42.04 -52.81 -57.80
CA THR A 275 42.60 -54.07 -58.28
C THR A 275 42.14 -54.38 -59.71
N ASP A 276 40.83 -54.26 -59.98
CA ASP A 276 40.27 -54.52 -61.31
C ASP A 276 40.79 -53.53 -62.35
N LEU A 277 40.99 -52.26 -61.99
CA LEU A 277 41.63 -51.25 -62.84
C LEU A 277 43.09 -51.59 -63.13
N LYS A 278 43.86 -51.98 -62.11
CA LYS A 278 45.27 -52.39 -62.28
C LYS A 278 45.38 -53.59 -63.21
N ASP A 279 44.51 -54.59 -63.04
CA ASP A 279 44.45 -55.77 -63.90
C ASP A 279 44.05 -55.39 -65.33
N THR A 280 43.11 -54.46 -65.49
CA THR A 280 42.69 -53.95 -66.80
C THR A 280 43.81 -53.20 -67.51
N ILE A 281 44.53 -52.32 -66.80
CA ILE A 281 45.70 -51.61 -67.32
C ILE A 281 46.78 -52.62 -67.75
N SER A 282 47.02 -53.67 -66.96
CA SER A 282 47.97 -54.73 -67.32
C SER A 282 47.59 -55.51 -68.59
N LYS A 283 46.29 -55.66 -68.87
CA LYS A 283 45.77 -56.30 -70.09
C LYS A 283 45.88 -55.40 -71.32
N ILE A 284 45.76 -54.08 -71.13
CA ILE A 284 46.03 -53.06 -72.17
C ILE A 284 47.51 -53.07 -72.55
N ASP A 285 48.40 -53.16 -71.56
CA ASP A 285 49.85 -53.17 -71.77
C ASP A 285 50.34 -54.45 -72.48
N LYS A 286 49.59 -55.56 -72.38
CA LYS A 286 49.96 -56.89 -72.91
C LYS A 286 49.21 -57.35 -74.17
N SER A 287 48.19 -56.66 -74.67
CA SER A 287 47.36 -57.15 -75.79
C SER A 287 47.19 -56.14 -76.94
N LYS A 288 47.20 -56.65 -78.18
CA LYS A 288 46.77 -55.90 -79.39
C LYS A 288 45.24 -55.84 -79.53
N ASP A 289 44.48 -56.50 -78.66
CA ASP A 289 43.02 -56.55 -78.70
C ASP A 289 42.39 -55.52 -77.76
N ALA A 290 42.35 -54.28 -78.24
CA ALA A 290 41.69 -53.15 -77.58
C ALA A 290 40.22 -53.42 -77.18
N LEU A 291 39.59 -54.45 -77.77
CA LEU A 291 38.20 -54.83 -77.49
C LEU A 291 38.01 -55.46 -76.10
N GLU A 292 38.91 -56.33 -75.64
CA GLU A 292 38.81 -56.95 -74.30
C GLU A 292 39.11 -55.95 -73.18
N ALA A 293 40.07 -55.07 -73.41
CA ALA A 293 40.36 -53.95 -72.54
C ALA A 293 39.16 -52.99 -72.43
N LYS A 294 38.53 -52.64 -73.56
CA LYS A 294 37.33 -51.80 -73.58
C LYS A 294 36.20 -52.43 -72.76
N ASN A 295 35.91 -53.71 -72.97
CA ASN A 295 34.86 -54.42 -72.22
C ASN A 295 35.16 -54.48 -70.70
N SER A 296 36.44 -54.61 -70.33
CA SER A 296 36.85 -54.61 -68.91
C SER A 296 36.76 -53.22 -68.28
N ILE A 297 37.17 -52.16 -69.00
CA ILE A 297 36.99 -50.77 -68.57
C ILE A 297 35.49 -50.48 -68.39
N GLU A 298 34.65 -50.90 -69.32
CA GLU A 298 33.20 -50.69 -69.25
C GLU A 298 32.59 -51.39 -68.04
N LYS A 299 33.01 -52.63 -67.75
CA LYS A 299 32.62 -53.36 -66.54
C LYS A 299 33.09 -52.66 -65.25
N ASN A 300 34.31 -52.15 -65.21
CA ASN A 300 34.83 -51.41 -64.06
C ASN A 300 34.11 -50.08 -63.87
N LEU A 301 33.77 -49.39 -64.96
CA LEU A 301 32.99 -48.16 -64.93
C LEU A 301 31.58 -48.46 -64.39
N GLN A 302 30.96 -49.57 -64.80
CA GLN A 302 29.69 -50.03 -64.23
C GLN A 302 29.78 -50.35 -62.74
N HIS A 303 30.83 -51.07 -62.30
CA HIS A 303 31.05 -51.35 -60.89
C HIS A 303 31.30 -50.07 -60.08
N PHE A 304 32.02 -49.11 -60.63
CA PHE A 304 32.24 -47.80 -60.03
C PHE A 304 30.93 -47.00 -59.92
N THR A 305 30.14 -46.93 -61.00
CA THR A 305 28.83 -46.28 -60.97
C THR A 305 27.89 -46.94 -59.97
N GLN A 306 27.90 -48.27 -59.85
CA GLN A 306 27.13 -48.99 -58.84
C GLN A 306 27.60 -48.70 -57.41
N ALA A 307 28.92 -48.61 -57.17
CA ALA A 307 29.47 -48.24 -55.87
C ALA A 307 29.08 -46.80 -55.50
N THR A 308 29.14 -45.86 -56.44
CA THR A 308 28.71 -44.46 -56.25
C THR A 308 27.21 -44.35 -56.02
N ALA A 309 26.39 -45.12 -56.74
CA ALA A 309 24.94 -45.16 -56.51
C ALA A 309 24.58 -45.73 -55.12
N ARG A 310 25.29 -46.77 -54.67
CA ARG A 310 25.14 -47.31 -53.31
C ARG A 310 25.58 -46.31 -52.25
N LEU A 311 26.65 -45.56 -52.50
CA LEU A 311 27.09 -44.48 -51.61
C LEU A 311 26.03 -43.39 -51.51
N ASN A 312 25.45 -42.95 -52.64
CA ASN A 312 24.40 -41.94 -52.66
C ASN A 312 23.16 -42.38 -51.88
N ASN A 313 22.70 -43.62 -52.12
CA ASN A 313 21.59 -44.20 -51.37
C ASN A 313 21.89 -44.35 -49.86
N SER A 314 23.14 -44.65 -49.49
CA SER A 314 23.55 -44.67 -48.09
C SER A 314 23.61 -43.28 -47.46
N LEU A 315 24.01 -42.25 -48.21
CA LEU A 315 23.96 -40.86 -47.76
C LEU A 315 22.51 -40.40 -47.55
N GLU A 316 21.60 -40.72 -48.46
CA GLU A 316 20.18 -40.44 -48.29
C GLU A 316 19.58 -41.17 -47.09
N ARG A 317 19.97 -42.43 -46.85
CA ARG A 317 19.54 -43.16 -45.64
C ARG A 317 20.13 -42.61 -44.36
N PHE A 318 21.38 -42.14 -44.41
CA PHE A 318 22.02 -41.50 -43.27
C PHE A 318 21.33 -40.17 -42.95
N ASP A 319 21.03 -39.36 -43.96
CA ASP A 319 20.29 -38.11 -43.82
C ASP A 319 18.88 -38.35 -43.26
N ALA A 320 18.16 -39.33 -43.81
CA ALA A 320 16.85 -39.73 -43.29
C ALA A 320 16.91 -40.32 -41.85
N SER A 321 17.97 -41.05 -41.51
CA SER A 321 18.17 -41.59 -40.15
C SER A 321 18.50 -40.47 -39.16
N LEU A 322 19.34 -39.52 -39.55
CA LEU A 322 19.62 -38.31 -38.77
C LEU A 322 18.38 -37.46 -38.60
N GLU A 323 17.62 -37.22 -39.66
CA GLU A 323 16.34 -36.50 -39.61
C GLU A 323 15.37 -37.21 -38.66
N LYS A 324 15.20 -38.53 -38.78
CA LYS A 324 14.34 -39.31 -37.89
C LYS A 324 14.81 -39.25 -36.43
N SER A 325 16.11 -39.37 -36.18
CA SER A 325 16.72 -39.30 -34.84
C SER A 325 16.53 -37.93 -34.21
N LEU A 326 16.81 -36.86 -34.95
CA LEU A 326 16.60 -35.49 -34.51
C LEU A 326 15.12 -35.22 -34.25
N ASN A 327 14.24 -35.64 -35.16
CA ASN A 327 12.80 -35.45 -35.02
C ASN A 327 12.24 -36.25 -33.82
N MET A 328 12.73 -37.47 -33.57
CA MET A 328 12.38 -38.23 -32.38
C MET A 328 12.89 -37.58 -31.09
N THR A 329 14.09 -36.98 -31.12
CA THR A 329 14.65 -36.22 -30.00
C THR A 329 13.85 -34.94 -29.74
N PHE A 330 13.51 -34.17 -30.77
CA PHE A 330 12.70 -32.96 -30.67
C PHE A 330 11.27 -33.27 -30.22
N ASN A 331 10.62 -34.29 -30.78
CA ASN A 331 9.30 -34.71 -30.33
C ASN A 331 9.31 -35.18 -28.88
N LYS A 332 10.37 -35.87 -28.44
CA LYS A 332 10.51 -36.26 -27.03
C LYS A 332 10.74 -35.05 -26.13
N ILE A 333 11.54 -34.08 -26.57
CA ILE A 333 11.71 -32.80 -25.86
C ILE A 333 10.39 -32.03 -25.79
N ASP A 334 9.62 -31.97 -26.88
CA ASP A 334 8.30 -31.30 -26.92
C ASP A 334 7.26 -32.00 -26.04
N GLU A 335 7.29 -33.34 -25.97
CA GLU A 335 6.41 -34.11 -25.09
C GLU A 335 6.74 -33.86 -23.61
N GLU A 336 8.03 -33.92 -23.25
CA GLU A 336 8.48 -33.64 -21.88
C GLU A 336 8.28 -32.16 -21.50
N LEU A 337 8.54 -31.22 -22.42
CA LEU A 337 8.23 -29.79 -22.23
C LEU A 337 6.71 -29.55 -22.14
N GLY A 338 5.91 -30.28 -22.92
CA GLY A 338 4.45 -30.25 -22.86
C GLY A 338 3.94 -30.72 -21.50
N ASP A 339 4.50 -31.80 -20.95
CA ASP A 339 4.17 -32.27 -19.59
C ASP A 339 4.59 -31.23 -18.54
N VAL A 340 5.77 -30.61 -18.67
CA VAL A 340 6.22 -29.53 -17.79
C VAL A 340 5.28 -28.31 -17.88
N ILE A 341 4.86 -27.90 -19.07
CA ILE A 341 3.93 -26.79 -19.28
C ILE A 341 2.54 -27.12 -18.73
N MET A 342 2.04 -28.34 -18.91
CA MET A 342 0.77 -28.78 -18.31
C MET A 342 0.84 -28.81 -16.78
N ARG A 343 1.95 -29.29 -16.21
CA ARG A 343 2.16 -29.26 -14.75
C ARG A 343 2.24 -27.83 -14.22
N LEU A 344 2.93 -26.94 -14.93
CA LEU A 344 2.96 -25.51 -14.62
C LEU A 344 1.58 -24.86 -14.77
N GLY A 345 0.82 -25.23 -15.80
CA GLY A 345 -0.55 -24.76 -16.02
C GLY A 345 -1.51 -25.23 -14.93
N ASN A 346 -1.44 -26.50 -14.54
CA ASN A 346 -2.20 -27.05 -13.43
C ASN A 346 -1.81 -26.40 -12.09
N PHE A 347 -0.51 -26.17 -11.87
CA PHE A 347 -0.03 -25.44 -10.70
C PHE A 347 -0.56 -24.00 -10.68
N SER A 348 -0.47 -23.28 -11.80
CA SER A 348 -0.99 -21.92 -11.96
C SER A 348 -2.51 -21.86 -11.78
N SER A 349 -3.26 -22.80 -12.35
CA SER A 349 -4.71 -22.93 -12.17
C SER A 349 -5.07 -23.23 -10.72
N THR A 350 -4.32 -24.09 -10.03
CA THR A 350 -4.52 -24.37 -8.60
C THR A 350 -4.28 -23.14 -7.75
N ILE A 351 -3.24 -22.36 -8.03
CA ILE A 351 -2.95 -21.09 -7.35
C ILE A 351 -4.03 -20.04 -7.66
N SER A 352 -4.49 -19.96 -8.91
CA SER A 352 -5.57 -19.04 -9.31
C SER A 352 -6.90 -19.39 -8.63
N GLU A 353 -7.24 -20.68 -8.55
CA GLU A 353 -8.43 -21.14 -7.84
C GLU A 353 -8.32 -20.91 -6.33
N GLN A 354 -7.14 -21.14 -5.74
CA GLN A 354 -6.88 -20.75 -4.34
C GLN A 354 -7.07 -19.25 -4.13
N ASN A 355 -6.53 -18.41 -5.02
CA ASN A 355 -6.73 -16.96 -4.95
C ASN A 355 -8.20 -16.56 -5.15
N ARG A 356 -8.94 -17.22 -6.04
CA ARG A 356 -10.38 -16.99 -6.27
C ARG A 356 -11.19 -17.34 -5.02
N VAL A 357 -10.91 -18.49 -4.40
CA VAL A 357 -11.55 -18.91 -3.15
C VAL A 357 -11.25 -17.94 -2.02
N ILE A 358 -10.02 -17.43 -1.93
CA ILE A 358 -9.64 -16.37 -0.99
C ILE A 358 -10.45 -15.10 -1.26
N HIS A 359 -10.53 -14.64 -2.53
CA HIS A 359 -11.28 -13.45 -2.90
C HIS A 359 -12.80 -13.59 -2.68
N GLU A 360 -13.41 -14.71 -3.03
CA GLU A 360 -14.82 -14.99 -2.75
C GLU A 360 -15.08 -15.05 -1.24
N SER A 361 -14.17 -15.64 -0.47
CA SER A 361 -14.28 -15.65 0.99
C SER A 361 -14.24 -14.24 1.56
N ILE A 362 -13.34 -13.39 1.06
CA ILE A 362 -13.24 -11.97 1.44
C ILE A 362 -14.49 -11.20 1.03
N SER A 363 -15.01 -11.41 -0.18
CA SER A 363 -16.21 -10.73 -0.70
C SER A 363 -17.47 -11.14 0.04
N LYS A 364 -17.66 -12.44 0.29
CA LYS A 364 -18.78 -12.97 1.09
C LYS A 364 -18.74 -12.43 2.52
N TYR A 365 -17.54 -12.33 3.10
CA TYR A 365 -17.35 -11.70 4.40
C TYR A 365 -17.76 -10.21 4.36
N HIS A 366 -17.36 -9.47 3.32
CA HIS A 366 -17.78 -8.08 3.12
C HIS A 366 -19.29 -7.91 2.96
N SER A 367 -19.94 -8.76 2.16
CA SER A 367 -21.41 -8.74 1.98
C SER A 367 -22.14 -9.02 3.28
N GLN A 368 -21.72 -10.03 4.05
CA GLN A 368 -22.33 -10.35 5.35
C GLN A 368 -22.21 -9.21 6.36
N ILE A 369 -21.11 -8.45 6.29
CA ILE A 369 -20.94 -7.25 7.12
C ILE A 369 -21.88 -6.13 6.63
N SER A 370 -21.98 -5.91 5.32
CA SER A 370 -22.82 -4.88 4.73
C SER A 370 -24.32 -5.13 5.00
N ASP A 371 -24.80 -6.38 4.85
CA ASP A 371 -26.19 -6.76 5.12
C ASP A 371 -26.55 -6.67 6.62
N LYS A 372 -25.59 -6.90 7.51
CA LYS A 372 -25.77 -6.68 8.97
C LYS A 372 -25.81 -5.19 9.34
N LEU A 373 -25.18 -4.34 8.54
CA LEU A 373 -25.19 -2.89 8.74
C LEU A 373 -26.42 -2.23 8.10
N ALA A 374 -27.04 -2.83 7.08
CA ALA A 374 -28.25 -2.32 6.43
C ALA A 374 -29.57 -2.75 7.11
N ASN A 375 -29.55 -3.82 7.91
CA ASN A 375 -30.71 -4.33 8.66
C ASN A 375 -30.75 -3.89 10.14
N ASN A 376 -29.92 -2.93 10.54
CA ASN A 376 -29.98 -2.20 11.81
C ASN A 376 -30.08 -0.70 11.52
#